data_AF-A0A3E1Y9Y9-F1
#
_entry.id   AF-A0A3E1Y9Y9-F1
#
_cell.length_a   1.000
_cell.length_b   1.000
_cell.length_c   1.000
_cell.angle_alpha   90.00
_cell.angle_beta   90.00
_cell.angle_gamma   90.00
#
_symmetry.space_group_name_H-M   'P 1'
#
loop_
_entity.id
_entity.type
_entity.pdbx_description
1 polymer ?
#
loop_
_entity_poly.entity_id
_entity_poly.type
_entity_poly.pdbx_seq_one_letter_code
_entity_poly.pdbx_strand_id
1 'polypeptide(L)' 'MTKEKHALQILAKLSTATDYSQADQILNNSENELQALYKEVIPVLENKITELSPLDCNSLQWSIYKYTLVYTRSQMEMA' A
#
# COMPACT_ATOMS: atom_id res chain seq x y z
N MET A 1 -12.04 -7.39 11.51
CA MET A 1 -10.93 -6.42 11.59
C MET A 1 -11.37 -5.14 10.90
N THR A 2 -10.89 -3.96 11.32
CA THR A 2 -11.25 -2.68 10.68
C THR A 2 -10.40 -2.46 9.42
N LYS A 3 -10.91 -1.66 8.47
CA LYS A 3 -10.18 -1.25 7.26
C LYS A 3 -8.83 -0.60 7.60
N GLU A 4 -8.80 0.19 8.67
CA GLU A 4 -7.58 0.80 9.19
C GLU A 4 -6.52 -0.22 9.60
N LYS A 5 -6.92 -1.31 10.27
CA LYS A 5 -5.97 -2.34 10.69
C LYS A 5 -5.37 -3.05 9.49
N HIS A 6 -6.17 -3.34 8.47
CA HIS A 6 -5.66 -3.93 7.22
C HIS A 6 -4.71 -2.97 6.51
N ALA A 7 -5.07 -1.69 6.38
CA ALA A 7 -4.19 -0.68 5.79
C ALA A 7 -2.85 -0.57 6.54
N LEU A 8 -2.87 -0.58 7.88
CA LEU A 8 -1.63 -0.55 8.70
C LEU A 8 -0.78 -1.81 8.50
N GLN A 9 -1.39 -2.99 8.36
CA GLN A 9 -0.66 -4.22 8.09
C GLN A 9 0.00 -4.21 6.71
N ILE A 10 -0.71 -3.73 5.69
CA ILE A 10 -0.14 -3.58 4.34
C ILE A 10 1.02 -2.58 4.38
N LEU A 11 0.84 -1.44 5.04
CA LEU A 11 1.89 -0.43 5.19
C LEU A 11 3.13 -0.99 5.89
N ALA A 12 2.95 -1.77 6.96
CA ALA A 12 4.04 -2.42 7.67
C ALA A 12 4.79 -3.41 6.76
N LYS A 13 4.08 -4.23 5.96
CA LYS A 13 4.69 -5.12 4.97
C LYS A 13 5.49 -4.32 3.93
N LEU A 14 4.91 -3.25 3.38
CA LEU A 14 5.56 -2.38 2.39
C LEU A 14 6.84 -1.74 2.92
N SER A 15 6.89 -1.39 4.21
CA SER A 15 8.08 -0.82 4.85
C SER A 15 9.30 -1.76 4.85
N THR A 16 9.06 -3.07 4.69
CA THR A 16 10.09 -4.11 4.64
C THR A 16 10.45 -4.56 3.22
N ALA A 17 9.75 -4.07 2.21
CA ALA A 17 10.01 -4.44 0.82
C ALA A 17 11.38 -3.92 0.38
N THR A 18 12.16 -4.77 -0.29
CA THR A 18 13.51 -4.43 -0.77
C THR A 18 13.53 -3.92 -2.21
N ASP A 19 12.42 -4.03 -2.92
CA ASP A 19 12.26 -3.66 -4.31
C ASP A 19 10.77 -3.53 -4.68
N TYR A 20 10.51 -3.02 -5.89
CA TYR A 20 9.14 -2.83 -6.39
C TYR A 20 8.41 -4.16 -6.67
N SER A 21 9.13 -5.23 -7.02
CA SER A 21 8.51 -6.54 -7.25
C SER A 21 7.95 -7.12 -5.96
N GLN A 22 8.61 -6.91 -4.82
CA GLN A 22 8.07 -7.28 -3.51
C GLN A 22 6.88 -6.41 -3.13
N ALA A 23 6.89 -5.11 -3.46
CA ALA A 23 5.73 -4.25 -3.25
C ALA A 23 4.51 -4.77 -4.03
N ASP A 24 4.69 -5.17 -5.30
CA ASP A 24 3.63 -5.79 -6.11
C ASP A 24 3.11 -7.08 -5.48
N GLN A 25 4.00 -7.96 -5.02
CA GLN A 25 3.61 -9.20 -4.36
C GLN A 25 2.79 -8.92 -3.09
N ILE A 26 3.19 -7.93 -2.29
CA ILE A 26 2.45 -7.54 -1.07
C ILE A 26 1.05 -7.06 -1.43
N LEU A 27 0.91 -6.21 -2.45
CA LEU A 27 -0.38 -5.66 -2.88
C LEU A 27 -1.28 -6.75 -3.47
N ASN A 28 -0.77 -7.59 -4.37
CA ASN A 28 -1.51 -8.71 -4.96
C ASN A 28 -1.95 -9.74 -3.90
N ASN A 29 -1.08 -10.07 -2.95
CA ASN A 29 -1.44 -10.96 -1.84
C ASN A 29 -2.54 -10.33 -0.97
N SER A 30 -2.45 -9.03 -0.70
CA SER A 30 -3.46 -8.31 0.08
C SER A 30 -4.80 -8.23 -0.65
N GLU A 31 -4.79 -8.07 -1.97
CA GLU A 31 -5.99 -8.14 -2.80
C GLU A 31 -6.64 -9.51 -2.74
N ASN A 32 -5.87 -10.59 -2.88
CA ASN A 32 -6.38 -11.95 -2.78
C ASN A 32 -6.92 -12.29 -1.38
N GLU A 33 -6.25 -11.81 -0.32
CA GLU A 33 -6.66 -12.02 1.07
C GLU A 33 -7.96 -11.26 1.41
N LEU A 34 -8.11 -10.03 0.92
CA LEU A 34 -9.20 -9.12 1.30
C LEU A 34 -10.37 -9.12 0.31
N GLN A 35 -10.15 -9.54 -0.94
CA GLN A 35 -11.15 -9.62 -2.00
C GLN A 35 -11.95 -8.31 -2.13
N ALA A 36 -13.28 -8.35 -2.00
CA ALA A 36 -14.14 -7.18 -2.09
C ALA A 36 -13.76 -6.08 -1.07
N LEU A 37 -13.25 -6.44 0.11
CA LEU A 37 -12.83 -5.49 1.14
C LEU A 37 -11.58 -4.70 0.71
N TYR A 38 -10.79 -5.22 -0.23
CA TYR A 38 -9.56 -4.56 -0.70
C TYR A 38 -9.84 -3.16 -1.24
N LYS A 39 -10.88 -3.01 -2.07
CA LYS A 39 -11.30 -1.72 -2.63
C LYS A 39 -11.66 -0.68 -1.57
N GLU A 40 -12.14 -1.13 -0.41
CA GLU A 40 -12.47 -0.25 0.72
C GLU A 40 -11.24 0.07 1.60
N VAL A 41 -10.21 -0.78 1.56
CA VAL A 41 -8.94 -0.59 2.30
C VAL A 41 -7.99 0.34 1.55
N ILE A 42 -8.00 0.32 0.21
CA ILE A 42 -7.14 1.17 -0.63
C ILE A 42 -7.18 2.65 -0.25
N PRO A 43 -8.35 3.33 -0.15
CA PRO A 43 -8.38 4.75 0.22
C PRO A 43 -7.78 5.03 1.59
N VAL A 44 -7.93 4.10 2.54
CA VAL A 44 -7.35 4.22 3.88
C VAL A 44 -5.83 4.04 3.84
N LEU A 45 -5.34 3.12 3.03
CA LEU A 45 -3.90 2.94 2.79
C LEU A 45 -3.29 4.17 2.12
N GLU A 46 -3.92 4.72 1.09
CA GLU A 46 -3.45 5.92 0.39
C GLU A 46 -3.38 7.14 1.33
N ASN A 47 -4.39 7.34 2.17
CA ASN A 47 -4.37 8.39 3.18
C ASN A 47 -3.21 8.22 4.14
N LYS A 48 -3.00 7.00 4.69
CA LYS A 48 -1.88 6.72 5.60
C LYS A 48 -0.53 6.96 4.96
N ILE A 49 -0.34 6.57 3.70
CA ILE A 49 0.89 6.85 2.97
C ILE A 49 1.08 8.36 2.76
N THR A 50 0.00 9.09 2.46
CA THR A 50 0.06 10.55 2.24
C THR A 50 0.38 11.32 3.53
N GLU A 51 0.01 10.78 4.69
CA GLU A 51 0.34 11.32 6.01
C GLU A 51 1.80 11.06 6.42
N LEU A 52 2.54 10.18 5.74
CA LEU A 52 3.94 9.90 6.05
C LEU A 52 4.84 11.07 5.67
N SER A 53 5.79 11.37 6.57
CA SER A 53 6.89 12.28 6.26
C SER A 53 8.02 11.54 5.53
N PRO A 54 8.63 12.14 4.50
CA PRO A 54 9.85 11.61 3.89
C PRO A 54 11.03 11.56 4.87
N LEU A 55 10.96 12.27 6.01
CA LEU A 55 11.98 12.23 7.05
C LEU A 55 11.90 10.96 7.93
N ASP A 56 10.76 10.28 7.94
CA ASP A 56 10.51 9.09 8.78
C ASP A 56 10.87 7.78 8.06
N CYS A 57 11.34 7.85 6.82
CA CYS A 57 11.61 6.68 5.99
C CYS A 57 12.89 6.86 5.16
N ASN A 58 13.52 5.74 4.80
CA ASN A 58 14.66 5.77 3.89
C ASN A 58 14.22 5.98 2.43
N SER A 59 15.17 6.28 1.54
CA SER A 59 14.88 6.59 0.13
C SER A 59 14.16 5.46 -0.60
N LEU A 60 14.46 4.20 -0.28
CA LEU A 60 13.81 3.04 -0.88
C LEU A 60 12.36 2.90 -0.39
N GLN A 61 12.15 2.98 0.93
CA GLN A 61 10.81 2.95 1.53
C GLN A 61 9.93 4.05 0.96
N TRP A 62 10.44 5.29 0.90
CA TRP A 62 9.71 6.40 0.31
C TRP A 62 9.35 6.13 -1.16
N SER A 63 10.30 5.62 -1.94
CA SER A 63 10.05 5.27 -3.35
C SER A 63 8.99 4.18 -3.49
N ILE A 64 9.00 3.16 -2.62
CA ILE A 64 7.96 2.12 -2.57
C ILE A 64 6.60 2.71 -2.23
N TYR A 65 6.52 3.60 -1.24
CA TYR A 65 5.25 4.25 -0.88
C TYR A 65 4.69 5.10 -2.02
N LYS A 66 5.54 5.87 -2.71
CA LYS A 66 5.12 6.63 -3.90
C LYS A 66 4.69 5.71 -5.04
N TYR A 67 5.42 4.62 -5.26
CA TYR A 67 5.06 3.59 -6.22
C TYR A 67 3.68 2.99 -5.90
N THR A 68 3.43 2.60 -4.64
CA THR A 68 2.13 2.07 -4.20
C THR A 68 1.00 3.04 -4.51
N LEU A 69 1.14 4.34 -4.23
CA LEU A 69 0.11 5.33 -4.57
C LEU A 69 -0.21 5.39 -6.08
N VAL A 70 0.80 5.27 -6.94
CA VAL A 70 0.60 5.28 -8.39
C VAL A 70 -0.10 3.98 -8.84
N TYR A 71 0.36 2.85 -8.31
CA TYR A 71 -0.19 1.53 -8.60
C TYR A 71 -1.66 1.40 -8.20
N THR A 72 -2.04 1.85 -6.99
CA THR A 72 -3.41 1.71 -6.49
C THR A 72 -4.39 2.60 -7.26
N ARG A 73 -3.93 3.76 -7.73
CA ARG A 73 -4.74 4.66 -8.56
C ARG A 73 -4.94 4.12 -9.97
N SER A 74 -3.91 3.57 -10.60
CA SER A 74 -4.06 2.97 -11.93
C SER A 74 -5.02 1.78 -11.91
N GLN A 75 -4.99 0.98 -10.84
CA GLN A 75 -5.96 -0.09 -10.59
C GLN A 75 -7.40 0.41 -10.47
N MET A 76 -7.63 1.58 -9.84
CA MET A 76 -8.97 2.16 -9.70
C MET A 76 -9.48 2.85 -10.97
N GLU A 77 -8.60 3.38 -11.82
CA GLU A 77 -8.98 3.96 -13.12
C GLU A 77 -9.36 2.90 -14.17
N MET A 78 -8.89 1.65 -13.98
CA MET A 78 -9.16 0.52 -14.89
C MET A 78 -10.29 -0.42 -14.44
N ALA A 79 -10.94 -0.13 -13.30
CA ALA A 79 -11.98 -0.98 -12.68
C ALA A 79 -13.38 -0.38 -12.78
#